data_AF-A0A938MJ62-F1
#
_entry.id   AF-A0A938MJ62-F1
#
_cell.length_a   1.000
_cell.length_b   1.000
_cell.length_c   1.000
_cell.angle_alpha   90.00
_cell.angle_beta   90.00
_cell.angle_gamma   90.00
#
_symmetry.space_group_name_H-M   'P 1'
#
loop_
_entity.id
_entity.type
_entity.pdbx_description
1 polymer ?
#
loop_
_entity_poly.entity_id
_entity_poly.type
_entity_poly.pdbx_seq_one_letter_code
_entity_poly.pdbx_strand_id
1 'polypeptide(L)'
;MAMNVVVIVTDSLRADHLGCYGNPWIKTPNLDRFSREATLFEEAYSEGLPTMPTRTAWWTGRYTFPFRAWQPMEKDDVLLAEVLWDKGYTSA
;
A
#
# COMPACT_ATOMS: atom_id res chain seq x y z
N MET A 1 4.70 13.36 22.10
CA MET A 1 5.40 12.40 21.23
C MET A 1 4.70 12.42 19.88
N ALA A 2 5.43 12.56 18.77
CA ALA A 2 4.84 12.53 17.44
C ALA A 2 4.46 11.08 17.07
N MET A 3 3.36 10.91 16.32
CA MET A 3 2.93 9.60 15.81
C MET A 3 3.85 9.18 14.67
N ASN A 4 4.37 7.96 14.69
CA ASN A 4 5.10 7.38 13.56
C ASN A 4 4.14 6.61 12.65
N VAL A 5 4.42 6.61 11.34
CA VAL A 5 3.64 5.86 10.35
C VAL A 5 4.55 4.84 9.69
N VAL A 6 4.13 3.58 9.65
CA VAL A 6 4.85 2.49 8.99
C VAL A 6 3.96 1.89 7.92
N VAL A 7 4.43 1.88 6.68
CA VAL A 7 3.73 1.28 5.53
C VAL A 7 4.45 -0.01 5.15
N ILE A 8 3.78 -1.15 5.33
CA ILE A 8 4.30 -2.46 4.96
C ILE A 8 3.69 -2.85 3.61
N VAL A 9 4.54 -3.13 2.62
CA VAL A 9 4.12 -3.52 1.27
C VAL A 9 4.72 -4.87 0.91
N THR A 10 3.86 -5.76 0.39
CA THR A 10 4.25 -7.05 -0.20
C THR A 10 3.95 -7.03 -1.69
N ASP A 11 4.91 -7.43 -2.52
CA ASP A 11 4.70 -7.50 -3.97
C ASP A 11 3.93 -8.78 -4.35
N SER A 12 2.89 -8.65 -5.17
CA SER A 12 2.14 -9.77 -5.74
C SER A 12 1.48 -10.73 -4.73
N LEU A 13 1.19 -10.24 -3.51
CA LEU A 13 0.48 -11.00 -2.49
C LEU A 13 -1.01 -11.09 -2.82
N ARG A 14 -1.56 -12.31 -2.83
CA ARG A 14 -3.01 -12.52 -2.93
C ARG A 14 -3.64 -12.46 -1.53
N ALA A 15 -4.77 -11.78 -1.40
CA ALA A 15 -5.51 -11.70 -0.13
C ALA A 15 -5.91 -13.10 0.37
N ASP A 16 -6.35 -13.98 -0.53
CA ASP A 16 -6.74 -15.37 -0.21
C ASP A 16 -5.59 -16.27 0.25
N HIS A 17 -4.36 -15.78 0.33
CA HIS A 17 -3.20 -16.48 0.91
C HIS A 17 -2.94 -16.12 2.39
N LEU A 18 -3.80 -15.30 2.98
CA LEU A 18 -3.69 -14.86 4.38
C LEU A 18 -4.77 -15.52 5.24
N GLY A 19 -4.39 -15.96 6.44
CA GLY A 19 -5.31 -16.54 7.43
C GLY A 19 -6.42 -15.57 7.85
N CYS A 20 -6.09 -14.28 8.02
CA CYS A 20 -7.08 -13.23 8.31
C CYS A 20 -8.14 -13.02 7.21
N TYR A 21 -7.90 -13.51 5.99
CA TYR A 21 -8.86 -13.51 4.89
C TYR A 21 -9.48 -14.92 4.66
N GLY A 22 -9.30 -15.84 5.61
CA GLY A 22 -9.96 -17.14 5.61
C GLY A 22 -9.15 -18.31 5.03
N ASN A 23 -7.86 -18.15 4.74
CA ASN A 23 -7.03 -19.25 4.27
C ASN A 23 -6.77 -20.30 5.39
N PRO A 24 -7.16 -21.58 5.22
CA PRO A 24 -6.99 -22.60 6.27
C PRO A 24 -5.66 -23.36 6.19
N TRP A 25 -4.85 -23.16 5.14
CA TRP A 25 -3.65 -23.94 4.84
C TRP A 25 -2.36 -23.16 5.11
N ILE A 26 -2.28 -21.91 4.65
CA ILE A 26 -1.10 -21.05 4.77
C ILE A 26 -1.12 -20.37 6.14
N LYS A 27 -0.03 -20.50 6.89
CA LYS A 27 0.07 -19.95 8.25
C LYS A 27 0.67 -18.55 8.24
N THR A 28 -0.11 -17.54 8.60
CA THR A 28 0.32 -16.13 8.67
C THR A 28 0.13 -15.53 10.07
N PRO A 29 0.64 -16.18 11.14
CA PRO A 29 0.23 -15.89 12.52
C PRO A 29 0.49 -14.44 12.98
N ASN A 30 1.51 -13.77 12.43
CA ASN A 30 1.80 -12.37 12.75
C ASN A 30 0.79 -11.41 12.13
N LEU A 31 0.40 -11.62 10.86
CA LEU A 31 -0.60 -10.81 10.18
C LEU A 31 -2.00 -11.10 10.74
N ASP A 32 -2.29 -12.36 11.05
CA ASP A 32 -3.56 -12.77 11.67
C ASP A 32 -3.73 -12.19 13.08
N ARG A 33 -2.63 -12.00 13.81
CA ARG A 33 -2.66 -11.28 15.10
C ARG A 33 -2.87 -9.79 14.88
N PHE A 34 -2.12 -9.19 13.97
CA PHE A 34 -2.23 -7.76 13.67
C PHE A 34 -3.65 -7.37 13.21
N SER A 35 -4.31 -8.21 12.40
CA SER A 35 -5.67 -7.92 11.94
C SER A 35 -6.72 -7.89 13.06
N ARG A 36 -6.47 -8.50 14.22
CA ARG A 36 -7.38 -8.42 15.39
C ARG A 36 -7.28 -7.11 16.15
N GLU A 37 -6.20 -6.36 15.93
CA GLU A 37 -5.91 -5.06 16.56
C GLU A 37 -6.04 -3.91 15.55
N ALA A 38 -6.41 -4.21 14.30
CA ALA A 38 -6.49 -3.28 13.19
C ALA A 38 -7.86 -3.37 12.49
N THR A 39 -8.14 -2.42 11.60
CA THR A 39 -9.26 -2.52 10.67
C THR A 39 -8.85 -3.34 9.45
N LEU A 40 -9.54 -4.46 9.21
CA LEU A 40 -9.37 -5.27 8.02
C LEU A 40 -10.30 -4.78 6.91
N PHE A 41 -9.73 -4.45 5.75
CA PHE A 41 -10.51 -4.10 4.56
C PHE A 41 -10.68 -5.35 3.69
N GLU A 42 -11.91 -5.84 3.57
CA GLU A 42 -12.25 -7.01 2.74
C GLU A 42 -12.37 -6.67 1.26
N GLU A 43 -12.72 -5.41 0.95
CA GLU A 43 -12.96 -4.90 -0.40
C GLU A 43 -11.93 -3.81 -0.77
N ALA A 44 -10.64 -4.15 -0.66
CA ALA A 44 -9.53 -3.28 -1.06
C ALA A 44 -9.02 -3.65 -2.46
N TYR A 45 -9.22 -2.76 -3.44
CA TYR A 45 -8.83 -2.99 -4.83
C TYR A 45 -7.62 -2.14 -5.22
N SER A 46 -6.71 -2.74 -5.99
CA SER A 46 -5.67 -1.98 -6.68
C SER A 46 -6.30 -1.07 -7.74
N GLU A 47 -5.79 0.15 -7.87
CA GLU A 47 -6.25 1.11 -8.88
C GLU A 47 -6.02 0.61 -10.31
N GLY A 48 -4.93 -0.12 -10.52
CA GLY A 48 -4.57 -0.71 -11.80
C GLY A 48 -3.53 -1.82 -11.62
N LEU A 49 -3.14 -2.43 -12.74
CA LEU A 49 -2.03 -3.36 -12.86
C LEU A 49 -1.16 -2.92 -14.04
N PRO A 50 0.16 -3.16 -14.03
CA PRO A 50 0.93 -3.96 -13.05
C PRO A 50 1.68 -3.12 -11.99
N THR A 51 2.67 -3.71 -11.30
CA THR A 51 3.39 -3.19 -10.12
C THR A 51 3.73 -1.70 -10.15
N MET A 52 4.34 -1.19 -11.22
CA MET A 52 4.79 0.21 -11.28
C MET A 52 3.62 1.21 -11.28
N PRO A 53 2.63 1.12 -12.21
CA PRO A 53 1.42 1.95 -12.13
C PRO A 53 0.71 1.89 -10.77
N THR A 54 0.54 0.70 -10.18
CA THR A 54 -0.07 0.54 -8.85
C THR A 54 0.69 1.33 -7.78
N ARG A 55 2.02 1.20 -7.73
CA ARG A 55 2.85 1.90 -6.75
C ARG A 55 2.82 3.41 -6.95
N THR A 56 2.84 3.87 -8.21
CA THR A 56 2.68 5.28 -8.51
C THR A 56 1.33 5.81 -8.02
N ALA A 57 0.24 5.07 -8.24
CA ALA A 57 -1.08 5.44 -7.75
C ALA A 57 -1.11 5.53 -6.22
N TRP A 58 -0.48 4.57 -5.52
CA TRP A 58 -0.41 4.57 -4.06
C TRP A 58 0.35 5.77 -3.49
N TRP A 59 1.51 6.08 -4.06
CA TRP A 59 2.37 7.13 -3.52
C TRP A 59 1.91 8.54 -3.91
N THR A 60 1.22 8.70 -5.04
CA THR A 60 0.69 10.00 -5.46
C THR A 60 -0.75 10.24 -5.02
N GLY A 61 -1.50 9.18 -4.69
CA GLY A 61 -2.94 9.26 -4.45
C GLY A 61 -3.75 9.59 -5.71
N ARG A 62 -3.21 9.36 -6.91
CA ARG A 62 -3.81 9.71 -8.20
C ARG A 62 -4.06 8.47 -9.05
N TYR A 63 -5.15 8.47 -9.81
CA TYR A 63 -5.42 7.44 -10.81
C TYR A 63 -4.33 7.43 -11.89
N THR A 64 -3.88 6.23 -12.25
CA THR A 64 -2.87 5.99 -13.29
C THR A 64 -3.48 5.31 -14.50
N PHE A 65 -4.47 4.43 -14.31
CA PHE A 65 -5.16 3.76 -15.41
C PHE A 65 -6.25 4.66 -16.01
N PRO A 66 -6.41 4.73 -17.35
CA PRO A 66 -5.60 4.14 -18.42
C PRO A 66 -4.45 5.05 -18.93
N PHE A 67 -4.19 6.18 -18.25
CA PHE A 67 -3.42 7.29 -18.80
C PHE A 67 -1.90 7.16 -18.61
N ARG A 68 -1.45 6.27 -17.74
CA ARG A 68 -0.06 6.14 -17.33
C ARG A 68 0.39 4.69 -17.39
N ALA A 69 1.31 4.43 -18.30
CA ALA A 69 1.87 3.11 -18.55
C ALA A 69 2.93 2.73 -17.50
N TRP A 70 3.61 1.59 -17.72
CA TRP A 70 4.81 1.24 -16.97
C TRP A 70 5.93 2.25 -17.27
N GLN A 71 6.13 3.21 -16.38
CA GLN A 71 7.17 4.22 -16.51
C GLN A 71 7.65 4.71 -15.13
N PRO A 72 8.79 5.40 -15.04
CA PRO A 72 9.22 6.08 -13.83
C PRO A 72 8.21 7.13 -13.34
N MET A 73 8.36 7.53 -12.08
CA MET A 73 7.68 8.73 -11.59
C MET A 73 8.17 9.96 -12.36
N GLU A 74 7.26 10.89 -12.63
CA GLU A 74 7.53 12.14 -13.32
C GLU A 74 8.04 13.15 -12.30
N LYS A 75 8.76 14.17 -12.78
CA LYS A 75 9.36 15.18 -11.89
C LYS A 75 8.31 15.99 -11.12
N ASP A 76 7.10 16.08 -11.65
CA ASP A 76 6.01 16.86 -11.08
C ASP A 76 5.03 16.01 -10.25
N ASP A 77 5.34 14.71 -10.05
CA ASP A 77 4.57 13.87 -9.14
C ASP A 77 4.83 14.28 -7.69
N VAL A 78 3.77 14.69 -6.98
CA VAL A 78 3.84 14.93 -5.55
C VAL A 78 3.59 13.62 -4.80
N LEU A 79 4.58 13.20 -4.00
CA LEU A 79 4.52 11.97 -3.23
C LEU A 79 3.92 12.20 -1.83
N LEU A 80 3.29 11.15 -1.29
CA LEU A 80 2.81 11.12 0.09
C LEU A 80 3.90 11.52 1.09
N ALA A 81 5.15 11.11 0.83
CA ALA A 81 6.29 11.49 1.66
C ALA A 81 6.50 13.01 1.67
N GLU A 82 6.45 13.68 0.52
CA GLU A 82 6.62 15.13 0.41
C GLU A 82 5.49 15.89 1.12
N VAL A 83 4.25 15.41 0.98
CA VAL A 83 3.11 15.97 1.72
C VAL A 83 3.31 15.84 3.22
N LEU A 84 3.92 14.75 3.69
CA LEU A 84 4.21 14.54 5.11
C LEU A 84 5.44 15.33 5.59
N TRP A 85 6.43 15.59 4.73
CA TRP A 85 7.58 16.43 5.05
C TRP A 85 7.14 17.86 5.42
N ASP A 86 6.16 18.41 4.70
CA ASP A 86 5.53 19.71 5.02
C ASP A 86 4.81 19.72 6.40
N LYS A 87 4.59 18.54 6.99
CA LYS A 87 4.00 18.36 8.33
C LYS A 87 5.05 18.00 9.40
N GLY A 88 6.33 18.07 9.07
CA GLY A 88 7.44 17.80 10.00
C GLY A 88 7.77 16.32 10.18
N TYR A 89 7.33 15.46 9.26
CA TYR A 89 7.72 14.06 9.24
C TYR A 89 9.02 13.85 8.45
N THR A 90 9.76 12.81 8.80
CA THR A 90 10.89 12.29 8.01
C THR A 90 10.50 10.93 7.44
N SER A 91 10.84 10.67 6.18
CA SER A 91 10.68 9.35 5.56
C SER A 91 12.04 8.66 5.37
N ALA A 92 12.03 7.33 5.33
CA ALA A 92 13.20 6.47 5.10
C ALA A 92 12.86 5.38 4.09
#